data_AF-Q3ZA44-F1
#
_entry.id   AF-Q3ZA44-F1
#
_cell.length_a   1.000
_cell.length_b   1.000
_cell.length_c   1.000
_cell.angle_alpha   90.00
_cell.angle_beta   90.00
_cell.angle_gamma   90.00
#
_symmetry.space_group_name_H-M   'P 1'
#
loop_
_entity.id
_entity.type
_entity.pdbx_description
1 polymer ?
#
loop_
_entity_poly.entity_id
_entity_poly.type
_entity_poly.pdbx_seq_one_letter_code
_entity_poly.pdbx_strand_id
1 'polypeptide(L)'
;MARGRKPEVSIEQANEWLRRVDNGESIKEIGKDDNFVERTVKKYVDQARERQETTQARTMVYKDALERHYKDLVSMAKKLDQAVSSSKSIAGETKDPLYSALKEHQPNSKLWVHISEWNTLLTEVDSLRDNFKVAIKNDAANNPLLQTSFIGGAMDTENIGQAMIRVADSLLGGYPGIRAVNSLTPVPIGDPDLVIAQYGGFNLGNFQPDNLSDLVLRLTDLENQLPGFSQFQSLKTLAERQLKLKEAIHDLLTVFILKRVISGHCWYCPF
;
A
#
# COMPACT_ATOMS: atom_id res chain seq x y z
N MET A 1 -42.17 -58.52 36.76
CA MET A 1 -41.14 -57.53 37.14
C MET A 1 -40.86 -56.64 35.94
N ALA A 2 -41.39 -55.43 35.93
CA ALA A 2 -41.20 -54.50 34.83
C ALA A 2 -39.71 -54.14 34.73
N ARG A 3 -39.09 -54.40 33.58
CA ARG A 3 -37.75 -53.87 33.25
C ARG A 3 -37.89 -52.35 33.10
N GLY A 4 -37.83 -51.62 34.20
CA GLY A 4 -37.77 -50.16 34.18
C GLY A 4 -36.59 -49.74 33.31
N ARG A 5 -36.84 -48.83 32.35
CA ARG A 5 -35.76 -48.22 31.56
C ARG A 5 -34.77 -47.61 32.56
N LYS A 6 -33.51 -48.07 32.52
CA LYS A 6 -32.44 -47.44 33.29
C LYS A 6 -32.36 -45.95 32.89
N PRO A 7 -32.09 -45.05 33.85
CA PRO A 7 -31.97 -43.62 33.55
C PRO A 7 -30.90 -43.41 32.47
N GLU A 8 -31.21 -42.52 31.54
CA GLU A 8 -30.28 -42.09 30.50
C GLU A 8 -29.14 -41.31 31.17
N VAL A 9 -27.89 -41.65 30.83
CA VAL A 9 -26.71 -40.99 31.41
C VAL A 9 -26.62 -39.59 30.82
N SER A 10 -26.59 -38.57 31.68
CA SER A 10 -26.48 -37.17 31.25
C SER A 10 -25.08 -36.84 30.73
N ILE A 11 -24.95 -35.71 30.02
CA ILE A 11 -23.66 -35.24 29.52
C ILE A 11 -22.73 -34.90 30.69
N GLU A 12 -23.26 -34.28 31.75
CA GLU A 12 -22.51 -33.93 32.95
C GLU A 12 -21.99 -35.17 33.67
N GLN A 13 -22.82 -36.23 33.78
CA GLN A 13 -22.40 -37.48 34.40
C GLN A 13 -21.33 -38.21 33.58
N ALA A 14 -21.46 -38.22 32.25
CA ALA A 14 -20.43 -38.78 31.38
C ALA A 14 -19.09 -38.01 31.47
N ASN A 15 -19.14 -36.68 31.63
CA ASN A 15 -17.95 -35.85 31.84
C ASN A 15 -17.32 -36.09 33.21
N GLU A 16 -18.11 -36.28 34.27
CA GLU A 16 -17.58 -36.62 35.60
C GLU A 16 -16.94 -38.01 35.62
N TRP A 17 -17.53 -39.00 34.92
CA TRP A 17 -16.90 -40.31 34.75
C TRP A 17 -15.57 -40.23 34.01
N LEU A 18 -15.50 -39.42 32.94
CA LEU A 18 -14.24 -39.18 32.25
C LEU A 18 -13.20 -38.56 33.20
N ARG A 19 -13.59 -37.58 34.01
CA ARG A 19 -12.72 -36.95 35.02
C ARG A 19 -12.20 -37.95 36.06
N ARG A 20 -13.07 -38.83 36.56
CA ARG A 20 -12.71 -39.89 37.51
C ARG A 20 -11.72 -40.89 36.91
N VAL A 21 -11.94 -41.31 35.66
CA VAL A 21 -11.02 -42.18 34.91
C VAL A 21 -9.66 -41.50 34.72
N ASP A 22 -9.64 -40.23 34.30
CA ASP A 22 -8.40 -39.48 34.09
C ASP A 22 -7.63 -39.24 35.41
N ASN A 23 -8.32 -39.24 36.55
CA ASN A 23 -7.72 -39.19 37.90
C ASN A 23 -7.28 -40.57 38.43
N GLY A 24 -7.40 -41.63 37.64
CA GLY A 24 -6.89 -42.97 37.96
C GLY A 24 -7.92 -43.96 38.49
N GLU A 25 -9.20 -43.60 38.57
CA GLU A 25 -10.25 -44.52 38.99
C GLU A 25 -10.64 -45.50 37.89
N SER A 26 -10.85 -46.78 38.24
CA SER A 26 -11.20 -47.79 37.24
C SER A 26 -12.68 -47.72 36.85
N ILE A 27 -12.98 -48.09 35.59
CA ILE A 27 -14.36 -48.19 35.06
C ILE A 27 -15.24 -49.11 35.94
N LYS A 28 -14.62 -50.09 36.60
CA LYS A 28 -15.28 -51.02 37.51
C LYS A 28 -15.66 -50.38 38.84
N GLU A 29 -14.80 -49.55 39.41
CA GLU A 29 -15.09 -48.76 40.62
C GLU A 29 -16.21 -47.77 40.34
N ILE A 30 -16.12 -47.01 39.25
CA ILE A 30 -17.16 -46.05 38.85
C ILE A 30 -18.50 -46.74 38.61
N GLY A 31 -18.51 -47.90 37.93
CA GLY A 31 -19.74 -48.67 37.72
C GLY A 31 -20.37 -49.18 39.02
N LYS A 32 -19.54 -49.58 40.00
CA LYS A 32 -20.00 -50.02 41.31
C LYS A 32 -20.57 -48.86 42.13
N ASP A 33 -19.88 -47.73 42.15
CA ASP A 33 -20.25 -46.56 42.96
C ASP A 33 -21.50 -45.86 42.43
N ASP A 34 -21.63 -45.76 41.10
CA ASP A 34 -22.73 -45.05 40.45
C ASP A 34 -23.88 -46.00 40.02
N ASN A 35 -23.77 -47.30 40.33
CA ASN A 35 -24.77 -48.34 40.03
C ASN A 35 -25.03 -48.55 38.52
N PHE A 36 -23.98 -48.48 37.71
CA PHE A 36 -24.00 -48.75 36.27
C PHE A 36 -23.17 -49.98 35.89
N VAL A 37 -23.51 -50.61 34.76
CA VAL A 37 -22.72 -51.73 34.24
C VAL A 37 -21.43 -51.18 33.64
N GLU A 38 -20.29 -51.86 33.84
CA GLU A 38 -18.98 -51.47 33.30
C GLU A 38 -19.03 -51.11 31.81
N ARG A 39 -19.77 -51.89 31.00
CA ARG A 39 -19.95 -51.63 29.56
C ARG A 39 -20.61 -50.28 29.26
N THR A 40 -21.52 -49.83 30.14
CA THR A 40 -22.24 -48.56 30.00
C THR A 40 -21.31 -47.42 30.37
N VAL A 41 -20.60 -47.53 31.50
CA VAL A 41 -19.62 -46.53 31.94
C VAL A 41 -18.54 -46.36 30.87
N LYS A 42 -17.94 -47.46 30.39
CA LYS A 42 -16.95 -47.43 29.30
C LYS A 42 -17.47 -46.70 28.06
N LYS A 43 -18.65 -47.07 27.57
CA LYS A 43 -19.27 -46.43 26.39
C LYS A 43 -19.40 -44.91 26.57
N TYR A 44 -19.92 -44.44 27.71
CA TYR A 44 -20.16 -43.02 27.93
C TYR A 44 -18.86 -42.23 28.19
N VAL A 45 -17.85 -42.85 28.82
CA VAL A 45 -16.50 -42.29 28.93
C VAL A 45 -15.85 -42.15 27.56
N ASP A 46 -15.89 -43.19 26.72
CA ASP A 46 -15.36 -43.14 25.36
C ASP A 46 -16.07 -42.03 24.54
N GLN A 47 -17.40 -41.93 24.64
CA GLN A 47 -18.19 -40.87 23.99
C GLN A 47 -17.91 -39.46 24.55
N ALA A 48 -17.62 -39.32 25.85
CA ALA A 48 -17.24 -38.03 26.44
C ALA A 48 -15.85 -37.61 25.96
N ARG A 49 -14.90 -38.57 25.88
CA ARG A 49 -13.56 -38.35 25.36
C ARG A 49 -13.58 -37.91 23.89
N GLU A 50 -14.32 -38.63 23.04
CA GLU A 50 -14.48 -38.26 21.61
C GLU A 50 -15.10 -36.86 21.44
N ARG A 51 -16.06 -36.49 22.29
CA ARG A 51 -16.64 -35.13 22.30
C ARG A 51 -15.64 -34.06 22.72
N GLN A 52 -14.82 -34.33 23.73
CA GLN A 52 -13.77 -33.42 24.17
C GLN A 52 -12.71 -33.23 23.08
N GLU A 53 -12.24 -34.33 22.48
CA GLU A 53 -11.29 -34.31 21.35
C GLU A 53 -11.86 -33.57 20.14
N THR A 54 -13.13 -33.82 19.77
CA THR A 54 -13.81 -33.12 18.67
C THR A 54 -13.94 -31.62 18.95
N THR A 55 -14.30 -31.25 20.19
CA THR A 55 -14.42 -29.84 20.59
C THR A 55 -13.06 -29.16 20.55
N GLN A 56 -12.01 -29.78 21.09
CA GLN A 56 -10.64 -29.27 21.05
C GLN A 56 -10.14 -29.13 19.61
N ALA A 57 -10.37 -30.12 18.76
CA ALA A 57 -10.00 -30.08 17.34
C ALA A 57 -10.71 -28.93 16.61
N ARG A 58 -12.02 -28.75 16.81
CA ARG A 58 -12.77 -27.62 16.26
C ARG A 58 -12.22 -26.28 16.74
N THR A 59 -12.01 -26.11 18.05
CA THR A 59 -11.43 -24.89 18.61
C THR A 59 -10.05 -24.60 18.02
N MET A 60 -9.22 -25.62 17.79
CA MET A 60 -7.91 -25.45 17.18
C MET A 60 -8.00 -24.97 15.72
N VAL A 61 -8.92 -25.54 14.93
CA VAL A 61 -9.18 -25.10 13.54
C VAL A 61 -9.67 -23.66 13.51
N TYR A 62 -10.60 -23.28 14.38
CA TYR A 62 -11.07 -21.90 14.48
C TYR A 62 -9.96 -20.92 14.87
N LYS A 63 -9.12 -21.30 15.84
CA LYS A 63 -7.98 -20.48 16.25
C LYS A 63 -6.99 -20.27 15.10
N ASP A 64 -6.66 -21.32 14.36
CA ASP A 64 -5.76 -21.24 13.21
C ASP A 64 -6.37 -20.40 12.06
N ALA A 65 -7.65 -20.59 11.75
CA ALA A 65 -8.36 -19.77 10.77
C ALA A 65 -8.36 -18.28 11.15
N LEU A 66 -8.59 -17.98 12.44
CA LEU A 66 -8.59 -16.61 12.95
C LEU A 66 -7.19 -15.99 12.90
N GLU A 67 -6.16 -16.75 13.28
CA GLU A 67 -4.77 -16.30 13.20
C GLU A 67 -4.37 -15.98 11.76
N ARG A 68 -4.77 -16.82 10.80
CA ARG A 68 -4.54 -16.59 9.36
C ARG A 68 -5.28 -15.36 8.86
N HIS A 69 -6.56 -15.21 9.20
CA HIS A 69 -7.34 -14.02 8.84
C HIS A 69 -6.67 -12.72 9.34
N TYR A 70 -6.21 -12.69 10.59
CA TYR A 70 -5.48 -11.53 11.10
C TYR A 70 -4.14 -11.29 10.38
N LYS A 71 -3.41 -12.35 10.01
CA LYS A 71 -2.20 -12.21 9.17
C LYS A 71 -2.52 -11.61 7.80
N ASP A 72 -3.63 -12.01 7.20
CA ASP A 72 -4.07 -11.48 5.89
C ASP A 72 -4.43 -9.99 5.98
N LEU A 73 -5.13 -9.58 7.04
CA LEU A 73 -5.42 -8.17 7.30
C LEU A 73 -4.15 -7.34 7.53
N VAL A 74 -3.18 -7.86 8.28
CA VAL A 74 -1.87 -7.21 8.47
C VAL A 74 -1.10 -7.13 7.15
N SER A 75 -1.18 -8.17 6.31
CA SER A 75 -0.59 -8.16 4.97
C SER A 75 -1.20 -7.06 4.11
N MET A 76 -2.52 -6.90 4.15
CA MET A 76 -3.21 -5.80 3.46
C MET A 76 -2.76 -4.43 3.98
N ALA A 77 -2.64 -4.25 5.31
CA ALA A 77 -2.12 -3.01 5.87
C ALA A 77 -0.69 -2.68 5.40
N LYS A 78 0.20 -3.68 5.29
CA LYS A 78 1.55 -3.52 4.73
C LYS A 78 1.53 -3.15 3.26
N LYS A 79 0.62 -3.74 2.47
CA LYS A 79 0.45 -3.43 1.05
C LYS A 79 0.05 -1.97 0.84
N LEU A 80 -0.89 -1.48 1.65
CA LEU A 80 -1.30 -0.07 1.67
C LEU A 80 -0.13 0.84 2.04
N ASP A 81 0.63 0.47 3.07
CA ASP A 81 1.77 1.24 3.55
C ASP A 81 2.89 1.35 2.49
N GLN A 82 3.16 0.24 1.80
CA GLN A 82 4.11 0.20 0.70
C GLN A 82 3.66 1.06 -0.49
N ALA A 83 2.37 1.04 -0.83
CA ALA A 83 1.82 1.86 -1.90
C ALA A 83 1.99 3.36 -1.60
N VAL A 84 1.62 3.79 -0.38
CA VAL A 84 1.79 5.16 0.10
C VAL A 84 3.27 5.55 0.15
N SER A 85 4.10 4.68 0.69
CA SER A 85 5.55 4.90 0.79
C SER A 85 6.21 5.10 -0.58
N SER A 86 5.70 4.41 -1.60
CA SER A 86 6.14 4.51 -2.99
C SER A 86 5.46 5.63 -3.79
N SER A 87 4.69 6.50 -3.14
CA SER A 87 3.93 7.57 -3.79
C SER A 87 2.93 7.07 -4.86
N LYS A 88 2.38 5.87 -4.69
CA LYS A 88 1.43 5.22 -5.62
C LYS A 88 -0.01 5.39 -5.17
N SER A 89 -0.92 5.40 -6.14
CA SER A 89 -2.36 5.35 -5.87
C SER A 89 -2.76 4.02 -5.22
N ILE A 90 -3.71 4.12 -4.29
CA ILE A 90 -4.32 2.98 -3.59
C ILE A 90 -5.64 2.58 -4.27
N ALA A 91 -6.12 3.32 -5.26
CA ALA A 91 -7.41 3.07 -5.90
C ALA A 91 -7.56 1.62 -6.42
N GLY A 92 -6.50 1.02 -6.93
CA GLY A 92 -6.51 -0.39 -7.34
C GLY A 92 -6.75 -1.38 -6.20
N GLU A 93 -6.26 -1.07 -5.00
CA GLU A 93 -6.37 -1.90 -3.80
C GLU A 93 -7.79 -1.93 -3.22
N THR A 94 -8.61 -0.94 -3.53
CA THR A 94 -10.01 -0.87 -3.07
C THR A 94 -10.88 -2.01 -3.58
N LYS A 95 -10.43 -2.72 -4.63
CA LYS A 95 -11.11 -3.88 -5.20
C LYS A 95 -10.77 -5.20 -4.50
N ASP A 96 -9.72 -5.21 -3.68
CA ASP A 96 -9.30 -6.39 -2.93
C ASP A 96 -10.30 -6.65 -1.78
N PRO A 97 -10.88 -7.86 -1.65
CA PRO A 97 -11.76 -8.20 -0.53
C PRO A 97 -11.15 -7.91 0.85
N LEU A 98 -9.84 -8.05 1.00
CA LEU A 98 -9.14 -7.75 2.26
C LEU A 98 -9.12 -6.27 2.60
N TYR A 99 -9.24 -5.38 1.61
CA TYR A 99 -9.39 -3.94 1.86
C TYR A 99 -10.71 -3.65 2.57
N SER A 100 -11.81 -4.22 2.06
CA SER A 100 -13.14 -4.10 2.67
C SER A 100 -13.16 -4.75 4.06
N ALA A 101 -12.55 -5.93 4.20
CA ALA A 101 -12.42 -6.61 5.48
C ALA A 101 -11.68 -5.73 6.52
N LEU A 102 -10.54 -5.15 6.15
CA LEU A 102 -9.78 -4.26 7.03
C LEU A 102 -10.59 -3.01 7.41
N LYS A 103 -11.38 -2.48 6.47
CA LYS A 103 -12.29 -1.35 6.71
C LYS A 103 -13.44 -1.69 7.65
N GLU A 104 -14.02 -2.88 7.53
CA GLU A 104 -15.06 -3.38 8.45
C GLU A 104 -14.53 -3.61 9.87
N HIS A 105 -13.26 -4.03 10.00
CA HIS A 105 -12.61 -4.12 11.30
C HIS A 105 -12.35 -2.74 11.93
N GLN A 106 -12.12 -1.71 11.13
CA GLN A 106 -11.74 -0.37 11.62
C GLN A 106 -12.59 0.75 11.02
N PRO A 107 -13.94 0.70 11.10
CA PRO A 107 -14.81 1.56 10.30
C PRO A 107 -14.64 3.05 10.61
N ASN A 108 -14.32 3.36 11.87
CA ASN A 108 -14.16 4.74 12.35
C ASN A 108 -12.70 5.24 12.30
N SER A 109 -11.79 4.47 11.69
CA SER A 109 -10.40 4.91 11.56
C SER A 109 -10.28 6.10 10.62
N LYS A 110 -9.49 7.11 11.03
CA LYS A 110 -9.11 8.25 10.18
C LYS A 110 -8.33 7.82 8.93
N LEU A 111 -7.80 6.60 8.92
CA LEU A 111 -7.07 6.02 7.80
C LEU A 111 -7.86 6.14 6.50
N TRP A 112 -9.17 5.87 6.53
CA TRP A 112 -9.98 5.85 5.31
C TRP A 112 -10.16 7.23 4.70
N VAL A 113 -10.26 8.25 5.55
CA VAL A 113 -10.29 9.64 5.12
C VAL A 113 -8.95 9.99 4.47
N HIS A 114 -7.85 9.67 5.13
CA HIS A 114 -6.51 9.96 4.60
C HIS A 114 -6.18 9.20 3.31
N ILE A 115 -6.60 7.95 3.17
CA ILE A 115 -6.46 7.19 1.92
C ILE A 115 -7.26 7.83 0.78
N SER A 116 -8.47 8.33 1.06
CA SER A 116 -9.25 9.05 0.06
C SER A 116 -8.56 10.34 -0.35
N GLU A 117 -8.13 11.15 0.62
CA GLU A 117 -7.38 12.39 0.40
C GLU A 117 -6.09 12.13 -0.38
N TRP A 118 -5.41 11.02 -0.12
CA TRP A 118 -4.18 10.62 -0.80
C TRP A 118 -4.40 10.39 -2.29
N ASN A 119 -5.44 9.64 -2.66
CA ASN A 119 -5.77 9.41 -4.06
C ASN A 119 -6.15 10.71 -4.78
N THR A 120 -6.95 11.56 -4.13
CA THR A 120 -7.31 12.88 -4.68
C THR A 120 -6.07 13.74 -4.88
N LEU A 121 -5.18 13.80 -3.89
CA LEU A 121 -3.95 14.59 -3.95
C LEU A 121 -3.03 14.11 -5.08
N LEU A 122 -2.91 12.81 -5.32
CA LEU A 122 -2.12 12.30 -6.44
C LEU A 122 -2.68 12.77 -7.80
N THR A 123 -4.01 12.73 -7.96
CA THR A 123 -4.65 13.26 -9.19
C THR A 123 -4.47 14.77 -9.34
N GLU A 124 -4.54 15.53 -8.24
CA GLU A 124 -4.27 16.98 -8.24
C GLU A 124 -2.82 17.27 -8.65
N VAL A 125 -1.85 16.52 -8.11
CA VAL A 125 -0.42 16.66 -8.46
C VAL A 125 -0.19 16.35 -9.95
N ASP A 126 -0.75 15.26 -10.47
CA ASP A 126 -0.59 14.90 -11.89
C ASP A 126 -1.20 15.96 -12.82
N SER A 127 -2.41 16.43 -12.50
CA SER A 127 -3.08 17.49 -13.27
C SER A 127 -2.28 18.80 -13.23
N LEU A 128 -1.73 19.15 -12.07
CA LEU A 128 -0.94 20.37 -11.92
C LEU A 128 0.41 20.27 -12.63
N ARG A 129 1.04 19.09 -12.65
CA ARG A 129 2.26 18.84 -13.46
C ARG A 129 1.97 19.01 -14.93
N ASP A 130 0.86 18.49 -15.44
CA ASP A 130 0.49 18.69 -16.85
C ASP A 130 0.24 20.16 -17.19
N ASN A 131 -0.45 20.89 -16.32
CA ASN A 131 -0.65 22.33 -16.48
C ASN A 131 0.68 23.11 -16.43
N PHE A 132 1.59 22.72 -15.55
CA PHE A 132 2.90 23.34 -15.45
C PHE A 132 3.76 23.07 -16.68
N LYS A 133 3.75 21.83 -17.19
CA LYS A 133 4.39 21.45 -18.45
C LYS A 133 3.93 22.34 -19.61
N VAL A 134 2.63 22.57 -19.72
CA VAL A 134 2.05 23.46 -20.74
C VAL A 134 2.50 24.92 -20.54
N ALA A 135 2.53 25.40 -19.30
CA ALA A 135 3.00 26.75 -19.00
C ALA A 135 4.47 26.95 -19.40
N ILE A 136 5.36 26.00 -19.06
CA ILE A 136 6.77 26.04 -19.44
C ILE A 136 6.93 25.94 -20.96
N LYS A 137 6.19 25.04 -21.60
CA LYS A 137 6.20 24.91 -23.07
C LYS A 137 5.86 26.23 -23.75
N ASN A 138 4.81 26.91 -23.28
CA ASN A 138 4.38 28.18 -23.83
C ASN A 138 5.40 29.29 -23.55
N ASP A 139 6.01 29.31 -22.37
CA ASP A 139 7.08 30.27 -22.04
C ASP A 139 8.30 30.07 -22.94
N ALA A 140 8.77 28.82 -23.07
CA ALA A 140 9.87 28.45 -23.96
C ALA A 140 9.57 28.81 -25.43
N ALA A 141 8.36 28.51 -25.91
CA ALA A 141 7.93 28.83 -27.26
C ALA A 141 7.92 30.34 -27.54
N ASN A 142 7.68 31.18 -26.53
CA ASN A 142 7.60 32.63 -26.67
C ASN A 142 8.89 33.36 -26.26
N ASN A 143 9.92 32.63 -25.80
CA ASN A 143 11.18 33.20 -25.35
C ASN A 143 12.11 33.47 -26.56
N PRO A 144 12.32 34.74 -26.96
CA PRO A 144 13.09 35.05 -28.17
C PRO A 144 14.56 34.65 -28.05
N LEU A 145 15.12 34.73 -26.84
CA LEU A 145 16.53 34.36 -26.57
C LEU A 145 16.72 32.85 -26.73
N LEU A 146 15.76 32.06 -26.23
CA LEU A 146 15.78 30.63 -26.43
C LEU A 146 15.63 30.28 -27.91
N GLN A 147 14.68 30.91 -28.63
CA GLN A 147 14.51 30.70 -30.07
C GLN A 147 15.79 31.00 -30.87
N THR A 148 16.53 32.06 -30.51
CA THR A 148 17.77 32.41 -31.20
C THR A 148 18.88 31.39 -31.05
N SER A 149 18.81 30.48 -30.07
CA SER A 149 19.78 29.39 -29.93
C SER A 149 19.53 28.23 -30.93
N PHE A 150 18.37 28.18 -31.60
CA PHE A 150 17.95 27.13 -32.54
C PHE A 150 18.14 27.51 -34.01
N ILE A 151 19.18 28.28 -34.33
CA ILE A 151 19.46 28.72 -35.71
C ILE A 151 19.59 27.51 -36.64
N GLY A 152 18.69 27.40 -37.61
CA GLY A 152 18.70 26.32 -38.62
C GLY A 152 18.04 25.00 -38.18
N GLY A 153 17.43 24.93 -36.98
CA GLY A 153 16.78 23.74 -36.45
C GLY A 153 15.37 23.99 -35.91
N ALA A 154 14.60 22.92 -35.71
CA ALA A 154 13.31 22.99 -35.05
C ALA A 154 13.46 22.77 -33.53
N MET A 155 12.94 23.70 -32.73
CA MET A 155 12.87 23.56 -31.27
C MET A 155 11.75 22.60 -30.87
N ASP A 156 12.10 21.56 -30.10
CA ASP A 156 11.13 20.66 -29.49
C ASP A 156 10.69 21.20 -28.12
N THR A 157 9.74 22.14 -28.16
CA THR A 157 9.16 22.76 -26.94
C THR A 157 8.44 21.75 -26.05
N GLU A 158 7.99 20.62 -26.59
CA GLU A 158 7.37 19.56 -25.80
C GLU A 158 8.42 18.87 -24.93
N ASN A 159 9.55 18.47 -25.51
CA ASN A 159 10.66 17.88 -24.78
C ASN A 159 11.33 18.86 -23.81
N ILE A 160 11.37 20.16 -24.12
CA ILE A 160 11.79 21.19 -23.15
C ILE A 160 10.84 21.21 -21.95
N GLY A 161 9.52 21.23 -22.17
CA GLY A 161 8.54 21.19 -21.09
C GLY A 161 8.68 19.94 -20.21
N GLN A 162 8.89 18.77 -20.82
CA GLN A 162 9.10 17.51 -20.09
C GLN A 162 10.40 17.53 -19.27
N ALA A 163 11.51 17.98 -19.85
CA ALA A 163 12.78 18.10 -19.15
C ALA A 163 12.67 19.06 -17.96
N MET A 164 12.03 20.22 -18.14
CA MET A 164 11.87 21.21 -17.08
C MET A 164 10.96 20.75 -15.94
N ILE A 165 9.94 19.93 -16.21
CA ILE A 165 9.18 19.26 -15.14
C ILE A 165 10.08 18.34 -14.30
N ARG A 166 11.02 17.62 -14.93
CA ARG A 166 11.99 16.78 -14.20
C ARG A 166 12.95 17.61 -13.35
N VAL A 167 13.38 18.78 -13.84
CA VAL A 167 14.14 19.75 -13.03
C VAL A 167 13.31 20.19 -11.84
N ALA A 168 12.07 20.62 -12.08
CA ALA A 168 11.18 21.09 -11.03
C ALA A 168 10.93 20.01 -9.95
N ASP A 169 10.64 18.78 -10.34
CA ASP A 169 10.47 17.64 -9.42
C ASP A 169 11.74 17.41 -8.57
N SER A 170 12.92 17.55 -9.16
CA SER A 170 14.19 17.42 -8.45
C SER A 170 14.38 18.54 -7.42
N LEU A 171 14.11 19.78 -7.81
CA LEU A 171 14.18 20.96 -6.93
C LEU A 171 13.19 20.84 -5.76
N LEU A 172 11.97 20.38 -6.02
CA LEU A 172 10.97 20.13 -4.98
C LEU A 172 11.40 19.01 -4.02
N GLY A 173 12.16 18.03 -4.50
CA GLY A 173 12.78 16.99 -3.68
C GLY A 173 14.03 17.46 -2.93
N GLY A 174 14.52 18.69 -3.15
CA GLY A 174 15.76 19.19 -2.55
C GLY A 174 17.04 18.69 -3.21
N TYR A 175 16.95 18.12 -4.42
CA TYR A 175 18.09 17.63 -5.18
C TYR A 175 18.40 18.55 -6.36
N PRO A 176 19.67 18.66 -6.78
CA PRO A 176 20.03 19.46 -7.94
C PRO A 176 19.44 18.88 -9.25
N GLY A 177 19.20 17.58 -9.34
CA GLY A 177 18.54 16.95 -10.49
C GLY A 177 19.36 16.97 -11.78
N ILE A 178 18.66 16.78 -12.92
CA ILE A 178 19.22 17.10 -14.23
C ILE A 178 19.36 18.62 -14.33
N ARG A 179 20.52 19.10 -14.80
CA ARG A 179 20.79 20.53 -14.99
C ARG A 179 21.44 20.72 -16.34
N ALA A 180 21.05 21.75 -17.09
CA ALA A 180 21.55 21.99 -18.44
C ALA A 180 23.08 21.98 -18.50
N VAL A 181 23.72 22.64 -17.52
CA VAL A 181 25.18 22.73 -17.38
C VAL A 181 25.90 21.37 -17.35
N ASN A 182 25.26 20.32 -16.82
CA ASN A 182 25.88 18.99 -16.63
C ASN A 182 25.19 17.88 -17.41
N SER A 183 24.05 18.15 -18.05
CA SER A 183 23.17 17.12 -18.61
C SER A 183 22.74 17.43 -20.04
N LEU A 184 23.16 18.55 -20.62
CA LEU A 184 23.03 18.82 -22.04
C LEU A 184 24.24 18.24 -22.77
N THR A 185 24.00 17.30 -23.68
CA THR A 185 25.05 16.62 -24.44
C THR A 185 24.75 16.66 -25.93
N PRO A 186 25.76 16.91 -26.80
CA PRO A 186 25.60 16.78 -28.23
C PRO A 186 25.60 15.29 -28.62
N VAL A 187 24.63 14.91 -29.44
CA VAL A 187 24.59 13.61 -30.10
C VAL A 187 24.82 13.84 -31.60
N PRO A 188 25.94 13.33 -32.18
CA PRO A 188 26.21 13.47 -33.60
C PRO A 188 25.09 12.87 -34.43
N ILE A 189 24.71 13.58 -35.49
CA ILE A 189 23.86 13.04 -36.56
C ILE A 189 24.69 12.92 -37.83
N GLY A 190 24.21 12.19 -38.84
CA GLY A 190 24.98 11.95 -40.07
C GLY A 190 25.38 13.22 -40.85
N ASP A 191 24.89 14.38 -40.44
CA ASP A 191 25.30 15.71 -40.91
C ASP A 191 26.36 16.29 -39.95
N PRO A 192 27.59 16.57 -40.41
CA PRO A 192 28.67 17.08 -39.55
C PRO A 192 28.43 18.49 -39.02
N ASP A 193 27.54 19.28 -39.64
CA ASP A 193 27.27 20.66 -39.23
C ASP A 193 26.17 20.74 -38.16
N LEU A 194 25.55 19.61 -37.82
CA LEU A 194 24.44 19.51 -36.90
C LEU A 194 24.64 18.41 -35.84
N VAL A 195 24.10 18.67 -34.66
CA VAL A 195 24.00 17.71 -33.56
C VAL A 195 22.61 17.76 -32.95
N ILE A 196 22.15 16.65 -32.40
CA ILE A 196 20.98 16.64 -31.53
C ILE A 196 21.43 17.11 -30.14
N ALA A 197 20.80 18.15 -29.59
CA ALA A 197 21.03 18.49 -28.19
C ALA A 197 20.14 17.62 -27.30
N GLN A 198 20.76 16.71 -26.56
CA GLN A 198 20.08 15.82 -25.63
C GLN A 198 20.19 16.37 -24.20
N TYR A 199 19.06 16.69 -23.58
CA TYR A 199 19.00 17.15 -22.20
C TYR A 199 18.45 16.05 -21.28
N GLY A 200 19.30 15.40 -20.49
CA GLY A 200 18.85 14.41 -19.50
C GLY A 200 18.03 13.25 -20.10
N GLY A 201 18.24 12.93 -21.38
CA GLY A 201 17.50 11.93 -22.15
C GLY A 201 16.46 12.49 -23.12
N PHE A 202 16.10 13.77 -23.03
CA PHE A 202 15.13 14.43 -23.90
C PHE A 202 15.83 15.04 -25.12
N ASN A 203 15.29 14.82 -26.33
CA ASN A 203 15.80 15.44 -27.55
C ASN A 203 15.21 16.85 -27.70
N LEU A 204 16.04 17.89 -27.63
CA LEU A 204 15.57 19.26 -27.73
C LEU A 204 15.47 19.77 -29.17
N GLY A 205 16.08 19.08 -30.14
CA GLY A 205 16.16 19.48 -31.54
C GLY A 205 17.56 19.37 -32.11
N ASN A 206 17.71 19.84 -33.36
CA ASN A 206 18.99 19.88 -34.06
C ASN A 206 19.63 21.26 -33.91
N PHE A 207 20.95 21.30 -33.73
CA PHE A 207 21.72 22.50 -33.46
C PHE A 207 23.07 22.48 -34.14
N GLN A 208 23.58 23.67 -34.46
CA GLN A 208 25.01 23.81 -34.70
C GLN A 208 25.77 23.62 -33.38
N PRO A 209 26.89 22.87 -33.36
CA PRO A 209 27.68 22.64 -32.16
C PRO A 209 28.08 23.92 -31.40
N ASP A 210 28.38 24.99 -32.14
CA ASP A 210 28.81 26.28 -31.58
C ASP A 210 27.70 26.98 -30.78
N ASN A 211 26.42 26.66 -31.04
CA ASN A 211 25.28 27.25 -30.33
C ASN A 211 24.95 26.53 -29.01
N LEU A 212 25.57 25.39 -28.72
CA LEU A 212 25.26 24.61 -27.51
C LEU A 212 25.58 25.37 -26.23
N SER A 213 26.67 26.14 -26.19
CA SER A 213 27.01 26.92 -24.99
C SER A 213 25.97 28.00 -24.69
N ASP A 214 25.44 28.66 -25.71
CA ASP A 214 24.34 29.63 -25.53
C ASP A 214 23.06 28.91 -25.09
N LEU A 215 22.73 27.76 -25.70
CA LEU A 215 21.59 26.95 -25.27
C LEU A 215 21.70 26.52 -23.80
N VAL A 216 22.88 26.10 -23.32
CA VAL A 216 23.11 25.78 -21.90
C VAL A 216 22.77 26.98 -21.03
N LEU A 217 23.22 28.19 -21.40
CA LEU A 217 22.90 29.42 -20.65
C LEU A 217 21.40 29.69 -20.64
N ARG A 218 20.72 29.62 -21.79
CA ARG A 218 19.27 29.88 -21.89
C ARG A 218 18.43 28.87 -21.11
N LEU A 219 18.78 27.59 -21.17
CA LEU A 219 18.11 26.56 -20.39
C LEU A 219 18.38 26.75 -18.90
N THR A 220 19.59 27.13 -18.51
CA THR A 220 19.93 27.45 -17.10
C THR A 220 19.12 28.64 -16.60
N ASP A 221 18.93 29.68 -17.42
CA ASP A 221 18.06 30.82 -17.08
C ASP A 221 16.61 30.36 -16.86
N LEU A 222 16.09 29.52 -17.76
CA LEU A 222 14.74 28.96 -17.64
C LEU A 222 14.59 28.09 -16.38
N GLU A 223 15.58 27.25 -16.05
CA GLU A 223 15.62 26.47 -14.81
C GLU A 223 15.53 27.35 -13.56
N ASN A 224 16.28 28.46 -13.55
CA ASN A 224 16.30 29.39 -12.43
C ASN A 224 14.99 30.19 -12.31
N GLN A 225 14.21 30.28 -13.38
CA GLN A 225 12.88 30.91 -13.40
C GLN A 225 11.76 29.97 -12.93
N LEU A 226 11.96 28.65 -12.89
CA LEU A 226 10.93 27.69 -12.48
C LEU A 226 10.26 28.04 -11.14
N PRO A 227 10.98 28.47 -10.08
CA PRO A 227 10.34 28.89 -8.83
C PRO A 227 9.41 30.11 -8.97
N GLY A 228 9.54 30.91 -10.02
CA GLY A 228 8.67 32.04 -10.30
C GLY A 228 7.29 31.64 -10.84
N PHE A 229 7.12 30.41 -11.33
CA PHE A 229 5.83 29.93 -11.83
C PHE A 229 4.87 29.67 -10.67
N SER A 230 3.63 30.14 -10.80
CA SER A 230 2.57 29.90 -9.79
C SER A 230 2.26 28.40 -9.63
N GLN A 231 2.42 27.63 -10.71
CA GLN A 231 2.27 26.18 -10.70
C GLN A 231 3.38 25.50 -9.88
N PHE A 232 4.62 25.99 -9.92
CA PHE A 232 5.71 25.47 -9.08
C PHE A 232 5.42 25.67 -7.59
N GLN A 233 4.95 26.86 -7.21
CA GLN A 233 4.57 27.15 -5.82
C GLN A 233 3.39 26.28 -5.35
N SER A 234 2.43 26.05 -6.24
CA SER A 234 1.31 25.13 -5.99
C SER A 234 1.80 23.69 -5.81
N LEU A 235 2.72 23.21 -6.66
CA LEU A 235 3.31 21.87 -6.55
C LEU A 235 4.11 21.72 -5.24
N LYS A 236 4.86 22.74 -4.83
CA LYS A 236 5.56 22.76 -3.55
C LYS A 236 4.59 22.58 -2.38
N THR A 237 3.50 23.34 -2.39
CA THR A 237 2.45 23.23 -1.36
C THR A 237 1.83 21.83 -1.33
N LEU A 238 1.54 21.25 -2.51
CA LEU A 238 1.02 19.88 -2.60
C LEU A 238 2.04 18.83 -2.14
N ALA A 239 3.33 19.00 -2.43
CA ALA A 239 4.39 18.10 -1.98
C ALA A 239 4.53 18.09 -0.45
N GLU A 240 4.47 19.26 0.20
CA GLU A 240 4.46 19.37 1.65
C GLU A 240 3.22 18.70 2.27
N ARG A 241 2.05 18.89 1.66
CA ARG A 241 0.80 18.21 2.07
C ARG A 241 0.90 16.70 1.86
N GLN A 242 1.51 16.26 0.76
CA GLN A 242 1.73 14.85 0.46
C GLN A 242 2.58 14.18 1.53
N LEU A 243 3.68 14.82 1.95
CA LEU A 243 4.57 14.28 3.00
C LEU A 243 3.82 14.11 4.33
N LYS A 244 3.11 15.14 4.78
CA LYS A 244 2.33 15.09 6.03
C LYS A 244 1.25 13.99 5.98
N LEU A 245 0.58 13.85 4.84
CA LEU A 245 -0.46 12.85 4.67
C LEU A 245 0.13 11.43 4.63
N LYS A 246 1.28 11.26 3.97
CA LYS A 246 2.03 10.00 3.95
C LYS A 246 2.41 9.57 5.36
N GLU A 247 2.96 10.46 6.18
CA GLU A 247 3.30 10.20 7.58
C GLU A 247 2.05 9.80 8.39
N ALA A 248 0.96 10.56 8.27
CA ALA A 248 -0.28 10.27 8.99
C ALA A 248 -0.87 8.89 8.62
N ILE A 249 -0.81 8.49 7.35
CA ILE A 249 -1.25 7.15 6.91
C ILE A 249 -0.30 6.08 7.45
N HIS A 250 1.02 6.30 7.34
CA HIS A 250 2.03 5.36 7.81
C HIS A 250 1.89 5.08 9.31
N ASP A 251 1.67 6.11 10.13
CA ASP A 251 1.50 5.95 11.58
C ASP A 251 0.28 5.08 11.91
N LEU A 252 -0.85 5.32 11.24
CA LEU A 252 -2.08 4.55 11.45
C LEU A 252 -1.92 3.09 11.01
N LEU A 253 -1.29 2.85 9.86
CA LEU A 253 -1.03 1.50 9.36
C LEU A 253 -0.03 0.76 10.24
N THR A 254 0.99 1.46 10.76
CA THR A 254 1.97 0.90 11.70
C THR A 254 1.30 0.39 12.96
N VAL A 255 0.30 1.10 13.50
CA VAL A 255 -0.49 0.60 14.63
C VAL A 255 -1.18 -0.72 14.30
N PHE A 256 -1.76 -0.85 13.11
CA PHE A 256 -2.42 -2.10 12.69
C PHE A 256 -1.42 -3.25 12.53
N ILE A 257 -0.28 -2.97 11.91
CA ILE A 257 0.79 -3.94 11.66
C ILE A 257 1.39 -4.45 12.98
N LEU A 258 1.65 -3.56 13.93
CA LEU A 258 2.28 -3.90 15.22
C LEU A 258 1.31 -4.56 16.19
N LYS A 259 0.03 -4.19 16.20
CA LYS A 259 -0.98 -4.84 17.04
C LYS A 259 -1.19 -6.30 16.67
N ARG A 260 -1.00 -6.66 15.38
CA ARG A 260 -1.21 -8.00 14.77
C ARG A 260 -2.64 -8.54 14.85
N VAL A 261 -3.42 -8.13 15.84
CA VAL A 261 -4.84 -8.41 16.02
C VAL A 261 -5.58 -7.11 15.86
N ILE A 262 -6.48 -7.06 14.88
CA ILE A 262 -7.26 -5.87 14.56
C ILE A 262 -8.65 -6.06 15.17
N SER A 263 -9.07 -5.12 16.02
CA SER A 263 -10.38 -5.19 16.67
C SER A 263 -11.52 -5.17 15.64
N GLY A 264 -12.73 -5.54 16.05
CA GLY A 264 -13.90 -5.60 15.17
C GLY A 264 -14.11 -6.97 14.52
N HIS A 265 -15.10 -7.03 13.64
CA HIS A 265 -15.41 -8.20 12.83
C HIS A 265 -15.64 -7.77 11.38
N CYS A 266 -15.47 -8.70 10.46
CA CYS A 266 -15.85 -8.53 9.06
C CYS A 266 -16.60 -9.77 8.56
N TRP A 267 -17.19 -9.68 7.38
CA TRP A 267 -17.87 -10.80 6.72
C TRP A 267 -17.00 -12.06 6.58
N TYR A 268 -15.69 -11.90 6.47
CA TYR A 268 -14.73 -13.01 6.30
C TYR A 268 -14.17 -13.57 7.62
N CYS A 269 -14.60 -13.06 8.77
CA CYS A 269 -14.15 -13.62 10.05
C CYS A 269 -14.67 -15.06 10.20
N PRO A 270 -13.88 -15.99 10.75
CA PRO A 270 -14.26 -17.41 10.87
C PRO A 270 -15.24 -17.71 12.03
N PHE A 271 -16.17 -16.78 12.33
CA PHE A 271 -17.14 -16.88 13.43
C PHE A 271 -18.58 -16.97 12.91
#